data_AF-A0A6G8UB61-F1
#
_entry.id   AF-A0A6G8UB61-F1
#
_cell.length_a   1.000
_cell.length_b   1.000
_cell.length_c   1.000
_cell.angle_alpha   90.00
_cell.angle_beta   90.00
_cell.angle_gamma   90.00
#
_symmetry.space_group_name_H-M   'P 1'
#
loop_
_entity.id
_entity.type
_entity.pdbx_description
1 polymer ?
#
loop_
_entity_poly.entity_id
_entity_poly.type
_entity_poly.pdbx_seq_one_letter_code
_entity_poly.pdbx_strand_id
1 'polypeptide(L)'
;MAAKLSQPMKWVVLAAITGVSVFGILTIGPVHEVVAQDRSPIVEVRTSDPEMNAAIARARGTLPTFWASYESPKPSEAGHSLKVRFSTRRGGEHIWIGEVKKQPDGSFTGVFANEPRDMPGKRAGDKVSFGDADISDWMFMRNGKIVGGETIKPTLKSLPKADADALRARMEQP
;
A
#
# COMPACT_ATOMS: atom_id res chain seq x y z
N MET A 1 -20.59 -63.17 -29.50
CA MET A 1 -19.57 -64.06 -30.09
C MET A 1 -18.23 -63.34 -30.08
N ALA A 2 -17.22 -64.04 -29.55
CA ALA A 2 -15.76 -63.90 -29.63
C ALA A 2 -15.07 -62.55 -29.94
N ALA A 3 -14.10 -62.27 -29.05
CA ALA A 3 -13.04 -61.27 -29.07
C ALA A 3 -12.09 -61.32 -30.29
N LYS A 4 -11.32 -60.24 -30.49
CA LYS A 4 -9.84 -60.27 -30.35
C LYS A 4 -9.18 -58.88 -30.46
N LEU A 5 -8.13 -58.73 -29.67
CA LEU A 5 -7.25 -57.59 -29.45
C LEU A 5 -6.44 -57.16 -30.68
N SER A 6 -5.97 -55.89 -30.68
CA SER A 6 -4.63 -55.55 -31.16
C SER A 6 -4.12 -54.19 -30.62
N GLN A 7 -2.91 -54.19 -30.05
CA GLN A 7 -1.97 -53.07 -29.81
C GLN A 7 -0.83 -53.18 -30.87
N PRO A 8 0.22 -52.32 -30.95
CA PRO A 8 0.41 -50.90 -30.62
C PRO A 8 1.16 -50.07 -31.72
N MET A 9 1.18 -48.75 -31.51
CA MET A 9 2.16 -47.68 -31.87
C MET A 9 3.39 -47.98 -32.76
N LYS A 10 3.65 -47.11 -33.77
CA LYS A 10 5.00 -46.76 -34.28
C LYS A 10 5.02 -45.45 -35.11
N TRP A 11 6.14 -44.74 -34.99
CA TRP A 11 6.50 -43.37 -35.41
C TRP A 11 7.11 -43.24 -36.84
N VAL A 12 7.46 -41.98 -37.21
CA VAL A 12 8.55 -41.50 -38.13
C VAL A 12 8.07 -41.10 -39.56
N VAL A 13 8.00 -39.83 -40.00
CA VAL A 13 8.98 -38.72 -40.30
C VAL A 13 9.71 -38.83 -41.66
N LEU A 14 9.60 -37.78 -42.50
CA LEU A 14 10.56 -37.30 -43.54
C LEU A 14 10.16 -35.86 -43.97
N ALA A 15 10.84 -34.75 -43.65
CA ALA A 15 12.06 -34.11 -44.23
C ALA A 15 11.87 -33.63 -45.70
N ALA A 16 12.28 -32.45 -46.21
CA ALA A 16 13.05 -31.28 -45.76
C ALA A 16 13.01 -30.15 -46.85
N ILE A 17 13.77 -29.05 -46.59
CA ILE A 17 14.35 -28.03 -47.51
C ILE A 17 13.42 -26.83 -47.85
N THR A 18 13.71 -25.52 -47.71
CA THR A 18 14.89 -24.66 -48.01
C THR A 18 14.74 -23.27 -47.33
N GLY A 19 15.86 -22.61 -46.96
CA GLY A 19 16.10 -21.20 -47.33
C GLY A 19 15.78 -20.04 -46.35
N VAL A 20 16.81 -19.64 -45.60
CA VAL A 20 17.12 -18.35 -44.94
C VAL A 20 16.19 -17.14 -45.17
N SER A 21 15.75 -16.50 -44.06
CA SER A 21 15.82 -15.05 -43.88
C SER A 21 15.65 -14.66 -42.40
N VAL A 22 16.64 -13.95 -41.89
CA VAL A 22 16.69 -13.34 -40.55
C VAL A 22 15.59 -12.28 -40.46
N PHE A 23 14.56 -12.53 -39.65
CA PHE A 23 13.71 -11.49 -39.11
C PHE A 23 13.92 -11.44 -37.60
N GLY A 24 14.43 -10.29 -37.15
CA GLY A 24 14.70 -10.02 -35.75
C GLY A 24 13.45 -10.26 -34.92
N ILE A 25 13.49 -11.30 -34.10
CA ILE A 25 12.55 -11.48 -33.00
C ILE A 25 12.89 -10.37 -32.01
N LEU A 26 12.12 -9.28 -32.09
CA LEU A 26 12.01 -8.29 -31.04
C LEU A 26 11.50 -9.05 -29.80
N THR A 27 12.43 -9.57 -29.01
CA THR A 27 12.14 -10.17 -27.73
C THR A 27 11.67 -9.04 -26.84
N ILE A 28 10.35 -8.83 -26.81
CA ILE A 28 9.71 -8.20 -25.67
C ILE A 28 9.97 -9.17 -24.52
N GLY A 29 11.11 -8.99 -23.86
CA GLY A 29 11.38 -9.65 -22.60
C GLY A 29 10.21 -9.39 -21.65
N PRO A 30 9.97 -10.26 -20.66
CA PRO A 30 8.93 -10.00 -19.68
C PRO A 30 9.18 -8.59 -19.14
N VAL A 31 8.21 -7.70 -19.38
CA VAL A 31 8.14 -6.42 -18.70
C VAL A 31 8.22 -6.83 -17.24
N HIS A 32 9.32 -6.48 -16.59
CA HIS A 32 9.37 -6.59 -15.15
C HIS A 32 8.28 -5.63 -14.70
N GLU A 33 7.10 -6.18 -14.46
CA GLU A 33 6.12 -5.58 -13.61
C GLU A 33 6.93 -5.29 -12.35
N VAL A 34 7.31 -4.02 -12.19
CA VAL A 34 7.79 -3.52 -10.92
C VAL A 34 6.55 -3.63 -10.05
N VAL A 35 6.37 -4.83 -9.49
CA VAL A 35 5.57 -5.03 -8.30
C VAL A 35 6.30 -4.19 -7.27
N ALA A 36 5.95 -2.90 -7.23
CA ALA A 36 6.22 -2.04 -6.11
C ALA A 36 5.59 -2.80 -4.95
N GLN A 37 6.41 -3.58 -4.24
CA GLN A 37 5.93 -4.34 -3.10
C GLN A 37 5.21 -3.32 -2.23
N ASP A 38 3.99 -3.68 -1.84
CA ASP A 38 3.10 -2.91 -0.99
C ASP A 38 3.68 -2.77 0.42
N ARG A 39 4.84 -2.11 0.50
CA ARG A 39 5.59 -1.81 1.69
C ARG A 39 5.69 -0.30 1.70
N SER A 40 4.75 0.33 2.40
CA SER A 40 4.88 1.74 2.76
C SER A 40 6.30 1.96 3.32
N PRO A 41 7.12 2.84 2.72
CA PRO A 41 8.50 3.02 3.16
C PRO A 41 8.52 3.46 4.62
N ILE A 42 9.38 2.81 5.40
CA ILE A 42 9.59 3.15 6.81
C ILE A 42 10.57 4.32 6.84
N VAL A 43 10.17 5.42 7.46
CA VAL A 43 11.00 6.61 7.59
C VAL A 43 11.14 6.95 9.06
N GLU A 44 12.38 6.91 9.54
CA GLU A 44 12.72 7.36 10.89
C GLU A 44 12.74 8.89 10.94
N VAL A 45 11.99 9.46 11.89
CA VAL A 45 11.88 10.91 12.07
C VAL A 45 12.07 11.23 13.54
N ARG A 46 12.88 12.26 13.82
CA ARG A 46 13.07 12.75 15.19
C ARG A 46 11.74 13.32 15.69
N THR A 47 11.36 13.02 16.94
CA THR A 47 10.13 13.55 17.55
C THR A 47 10.07 15.09 17.54
N SER A 48 11.23 15.76 17.59
CA SER A 48 11.34 17.21 17.55
C SER A 48 11.38 17.81 16.14
N ASP A 49 11.20 17.01 15.07
CA ASP A 49 11.24 17.51 13.70
C ASP A 49 10.10 18.52 13.46
N PRO A 50 10.41 19.81 13.22
CA PRO A 50 9.38 20.84 13.12
C PRO A 50 8.50 20.68 11.88
N GLU A 51 9.03 20.13 10.78
CA GLU A 51 8.28 19.94 9.55
C GLU A 51 7.28 18.79 9.69
N MET A 52 7.69 17.69 10.31
CA MET A 52 6.81 16.57 10.62
C MET A 52 5.72 16.98 11.62
N ASN A 53 6.08 17.71 12.68
CA ASN A 53 5.10 18.17 13.67
C ASN A 53 4.09 19.15 13.07
N ALA A 54 4.54 20.03 12.16
CA ALA A 54 3.63 20.90 11.41
C ALA A 54 2.72 20.10 10.45
N ALA A 55 3.22 19.04 9.82
CA ALA A 55 2.43 18.15 8.98
C ALA A 55 1.36 17.40 9.78
N ILE A 56 1.71 16.86 10.96
CA ILE A 56 0.77 16.25 11.89
C ILE A 56 -0.32 17.25 12.30
N ALA A 57 0.06 18.48 12.66
CA ALA A 57 -0.90 19.52 13.03
C ALA A 57 -1.88 19.84 11.88
N ARG A 58 -1.39 19.93 10.64
CA ARG A 58 -2.24 20.12 9.45
C ARG A 58 -3.18 18.93 9.22
N ALA A 59 -2.68 17.69 9.32
CA ALA A 59 -3.52 16.51 9.15
C ALA A 59 -4.64 16.46 10.19
N ARG A 60 -4.33 16.75 11.46
CA ARG A 60 -5.33 16.82 12.53
C ARG A 60 -6.35 17.93 12.28
N GLY A 61 -5.91 19.09 11.80
CA GLY A 61 -6.80 20.20 11.45
C GLY A 61 -7.79 19.87 10.31
N THR A 62 -7.45 18.93 9.43
CA THR A 62 -8.29 18.51 8.30
C THR A 62 -8.97 17.15 8.51
N LEU A 63 -8.84 16.54 9.69
CA LEU A 63 -9.46 15.27 10.05
C LEU A 63 -11.00 15.24 9.87
N PRO A 64 -11.76 16.34 10.04
CA PRO A 64 -13.19 16.34 9.70
C PRO A 64 -13.49 15.96 8.24
N THR A 65 -12.60 16.27 7.29
CA THR A 65 -12.73 15.87 5.89
C THR A 65 -12.66 14.35 5.73
N PHE A 66 -11.76 13.70 6.48
CA PHE A 66 -11.67 12.24 6.51
C PHE A 66 -12.98 11.64 7.01
N TRP A 67 -13.49 12.10 8.15
CA TRP A 67 -14.72 11.53 8.73
C TRP A 67 -15.94 11.71 7.83
N ALA A 68 -16.10 12.88 7.21
CA ALA A 68 -17.19 13.11 6.27
C ALA A 68 -17.17 12.13 5.08
N SER A 69 -15.97 11.83 4.55
CA SER A 69 -15.81 10.83 3.49
C SER A 69 -15.92 9.39 4.01
N TYR A 70 -15.45 9.10 5.23
CA TYR A 70 -15.48 7.76 5.81
C TYR A 70 -16.91 7.29 6.13
N GLU A 71 -17.76 8.20 6.63
CA GLU A 71 -19.15 7.91 6.97
C GLU A 71 -20.04 7.75 5.72
N SER A 72 -19.70 8.42 4.62
CA SER A 72 -20.46 8.39 3.37
C SER A 72 -19.51 8.44 2.16
N PRO A 73 -18.74 7.36 1.90
CA PRO A 73 -17.74 7.35 0.84
C PRO A 73 -18.40 7.46 -0.53
N LYS A 74 -17.83 8.32 -1.40
CA LYS A 74 -18.26 8.37 -2.80
C LYS A 74 -17.84 7.07 -3.50
N PRO A 75 -18.50 6.66 -4.61
CA PRO A 75 -18.12 5.45 -5.35
C PRO A 75 -16.67 5.44 -5.85
N SER A 76 -16.06 6.63 -6.03
CA SER A 76 -14.65 6.77 -6.42
C SER A 76 -13.67 6.76 -5.25
N GLU A 77 -14.17 6.66 -4.01
CA GLU A 77 -13.40 6.73 -2.78
C GLU A 77 -13.26 5.36 -2.13
N ALA A 78 -12.05 5.02 -1.68
CA ALA A 78 -11.77 3.74 -1.01
C ALA A 78 -10.52 3.80 -0.13
N GLY A 79 -10.30 2.78 0.69
CA GLY A 79 -9.04 2.59 1.41
C GLY A 79 -8.78 3.59 2.54
N HIS A 80 -9.84 4.14 3.13
CA HIS A 80 -9.74 5.06 4.27
C HIS A 80 -8.95 4.46 5.42
N SER A 81 -7.89 5.16 5.82
CA SER A 81 -6.98 4.74 6.86
C SER A 81 -6.54 5.92 7.72
N LEU A 82 -6.37 5.67 9.02
CA LEU A 82 -5.78 6.64 9.96
C LEU A 82 -4.34 6.21 10.28
N LYS A 83 -3.41 7.15 10.36
CA LYS A 83 -2.06 6.88 10.88
C LYS A 83 -2.05 7.18 12.37
N VAL A 84 -1.83 6.16 13.18
CA VAL A 84 -1.92 6.25 14.64
C VAL A 84 -0.56 6.01 15.26
N ARG A 85 -0.21 6.83 16.25
CA ARG A 85 1.01 6.67 17.05
C ARG A 85 0.76 5.71 18.21
N PHE A 86 1.54 4.65 18.29
CA PHE A 86 1.62 3.77 19.46
C PHE A 86 2.93 3.96 20.18
N SER A 87 2.92 4.00 21.52
CA SER A 87 4.15 4.05 22.31
C SER A 87 4.88 2.71 22.22
N THR A 88 6.18 2.77 21.92
CA THR A 88 7.06 1.61 21.83
C THR A 88 8.31 1.81 22.70
N ARG A 89 9.12 0.77 22.86
CA ARG A 89 10.41 0.84 23.56
C ARG A 89 11.39 1.83 22.91
N ARG A 90 11.17 2.20 21.64
CA ARG A 90 12.02 3.09 20.83
C ARG A 90 11.44 4.50 20.63
N GLY A 91 10.44 4.89 21.42
CA GLY A 91 9.90 6.26 21.42
C GLY A 91 8.60 6.44 20.64
N GLY A 92 8.14 5.43 19.89
CA GLY A 92 6.81 5.37 19.28
C GLY A 92 6.84 4.98 17.80
N GLU A 93 5.81 4.26 17.36
CA GLU A 93 5.63 3.84 15.97
C GLU A 93 4.33 4.44 15.43
N HIS A 94 4.40 5.06 14.25
CA HIS A 94 3.23 5.57 13.53
C HIS A 94 2.85 4.58 12.44
N ILE A 95 1.66 4.00 12.53
CA ILE A 95 1.22 2.89 11.68
C ILE A 95 -0.18 3.13 11.15
N TRP A 96 -0.47 2.63 9.94
CA TRP A 96 -1.79 2.80 9.32
C TRP A 96 -2.78 1.81 9.92
N ILE A 97 -3.96 2.31 10.24
CA ILE A 97 -5.09 1.59 10.81
C ILE A 97 -6.26 1.68 9.85
N GLY A 98 -6.80 0.52 9.47
CA GLY A 98 -8.02 0.38 8.67
C GLY A 98 -9.21 -0.06 9.54
N GLU A 99 -10.38 -0.17 8.90
CA GLU A 99 -11.63 -0.65 9.53
C GLU A 99 -11.97 0.07 10.85
N VAL A 100 -11.76 1.38 10.86
CA VAL A 100 -11.92 2.21 12.05
C VAL A 100 -13.40 2.26 12.47
N LYS A 101 -13.65 2.12 13.77
CA LYS A 101 -14.98 2.22 14.38
C LYS A 101 -14.89 3.08 15.64
N LYS A 102 -15.76 4.09 15.72
CA LYS A 102 -15.92 4.91 16.93
C LYS A 102 -16.66 4.11 18.00
N GLN A 103 -16.16 4.16 19.22
CA GLN A 103 -16.72 3.48 20.39
C GLN A 103 -17.61 4.43 21.20
N PRO A 104 -18.53 3.90 22.03
CA PRO A 104 -19.43 4.71 22.86
C PRO A 104 -18.71 5.63 23.86
N ASP A 105 -17.50 5.25 24.30
CA ASP A 105 -16.67 6.02 25.23
C ASP A 105 -15.84 7.12 24.54
N GLY A 106 -16.01 7.28 23.22
CA GLY A 106 -15.26 8.26 22.43
C GLY A 106 -13.91 7.77 21.91
N SER A 107 -13.47 6.56 22.28
CA SER A 107 -12.29 5.92 21.70
C SER A 107 -12.57 5.37 20.30
N PHE A 108 -11.53 4.89 19.64
CA PHE A 108 -11.63 4.20 18.35
C PHE A 108 -11.06 2.79 18.46
N THR A 109 -11.57 1.91 17.61
CA THR A 109 -10.97 0.60 17.32
C THR A 109 -10.69 0.47 15.84
N GLY A 110 -9.73 -0.35 15.46
CA GLY A 110 -9.48 -0.71 14.05
C GLY A 110 -8.56 -1.90 13.95
N VAL A 111 -7.97 -2.11 12.78
CA VAL A 111 -6.97 -3.16 12.52
C VAL A 111 -5.70 -2.56 11.93
N PHE A 112 -4.53 -3.12 12.27
CA PHE A 112 -3.29 -2.71 11.61
C PHE A 112 -3.38 -2.99 10.10
N ALA A 113 -3.27 -1.94 9.28
CA ALA A 113 -3.33 -2.03 7.82
C ALA A 113 -1.98 -2.42 7.18
N ASN A 114 -0.90 -2.39 7.96
CA ASN A 114 0.44 -2.83 7.56
C ASN A 114 1.18 -3.47 8.75
N GLU A 115 2.32 -4.10 8.51
CA GLU A 115 3.06 -4.82 9.55
C GLU A 115 3.72 -3.88 10.58
N PRO A 116 3.45 -4.04 11.88
CA PRO A 116 4.21 -3.40 12.95
C PRO A 116 5.67 -3.80 12.95
N ARG A 117 6.56 -2.85 13.25
CA ARG A 117 8.02 -3.06 13.31
C ARG A 117 8.53 -3.11 14.74
N ASP A 118 7.95 -2.29 15.61
CA ASP A 118 8.47 -2.02 16.95
C ASP A 118 7.49 -2.44 18.06
N MET A 119 6.50 -3.26 17.68
CA MET A 119 5.49 -3.83 18.58
C MET A 119 5.53 -5.37 18.54
N PRO A 120 6.46 -6.01 19.29
CA PRO A 120 6.60 -7.47 19.28
C PRO A 120 5.31 -8.21 19.64
N GLY A 121 5.01 -9.27 18.88
CA GLY A 121 3.79 -10.06 19.05
C GLY A 121 2.55 -9.47 18.39
N LYS A 122 2.67 -8.33 17.69
CA LYS A 122 1.64 -7.75 16.84
C LYS A 122 1.93 -8.01 15.37
N ARG A 123 0.89 -8.06 14.55
CA ARG A 123 0.94 -8.23 13.09
C ARG A 123 -0.14 -7.43 12.38
N ALA A 124 -0.01 -7.27 11.07
CA ALA A 124 -1.10 -6.76 10.24
C ALA A 124 -2.40 -7.54 10.48
N GLY A 125 -3.53 -6.84 10.52
CA GLY A 125 -4.85 -7.41 10.81
C GLY A 125 -5.20 -7.57 12.30
N ASP A 126 -4.24 -7.41 13.23
CA ASP A 126 -4.58 -7.43 14.66
C ASP A 126 -5.45 -6.23 15.03
N LYS A 127 -6.44 -6.46 15.91
CA LYS A 127 -7.30 -5.41 16.45
C LYS A 127 -6.54 -4.51 17.41
N VAL A 128 -6.82 -3.22 17.34
CA VAL A 128 -6.27 -2.18 18.20
C VAL A 128 -7.33 -1.22 18.69
N SER A 129 -7.03 -0.52 19.78
CA SER A 129 -7.78 0.64 20.27
C SER A 129 -6.83 1.83 20.45
N PHE A 130 -7.33 3.03 20.20
CA PHE A 130 -6.59 4.29 20.26
C PHE A 130 -7.54 5.47 20.49
N GLY A 131 -7.00 6.59 20.95
CA GLY A 131 -7.73 7.84 21.14
C GLY A 131 -7.54 8.83 19.98
N ASP A 132 -8.34 9.90 19.97
CA ASP A 132 -8.21 10.98 18.98
C ASP A 132 -6.80 11.60 18.98
N ALA A 133 -6.22 11.80 20.17
CA ALA A 133 -4.88 12.39 20.33
C ALA A 133 -3.76 11.55 19.71
N ASP A 134 -3.99 10.25 19.49
CA ASP A 134 -3.00 9.35 18.89
C ASP A 134 -2.99 9.45 17.35
N ILE A 135 -4.00 10.08 16.75
CA ILE A 135 -4.11 10.26 15.29
C ILE A 135 -3.09 11.31 14.84
N SER A 136 -2.22 10.88 13.94
CA SER A 136 -1.12 11.69 13.40
C SER A 136 -1.28 12.05 11.94
N ASP A 137 -2.03 11.26 11.18
CA ASP A 137 -2.36 11.51 9.78
C ASP A 137 -3.61 10.72 9.36
N TRP A 138 -4.09 10.98 8.15
CA TRP A 138 -5.18 10.24 7.53
C TRP A 138 -5.00 10.21 6.02
N MET A 139 -5.54 9.19 5.37
CA MET A 139 -5.67 9.19 3.91
C MET A 139 -6.81 8.32 3.43
N PHE A 140 -7.25 8.56 2.20
CA PHE A 140 -8.05 7.65 1.40
C PHE A 140 -7.71 7.84 -0.08
N MET A 141 -8.11 6.89 -0.91
CA MET A 141 -7.94 6.98 -2.37
C MET A 141 -9.17 7.63 -2.98
N ARG A 142 -8.99 8.57 -3.91
CA ARG A 142 -10.05 9.11 -4.78
C ARG A 142 -9.54 9.14 -6.22
N ASN A 143 -10.27 8.51 -7.15
CA ASN A 143 -9.88 8.47 -8.56
C ASN A 143 -8.41 8.01 -8.78
N GLY A 144 -7.94 7.04 -7.99
CA GLY A 144 -6.57 6.54 -8.06
C GLY A 144 -5.49 7.46 -7.45
N LYS A 145 -5.88 8.56 -6.79
CA LYS A 145 -4.98 9.48 -6.08
C LYS A 145 -5.17 9.42 -4.57
N ILE A 146 -4.12 9.68 -3.81
CA ILE A 146 -4.12 9.78 -2.35
C ILE A 146 -4.64 11.17 -1.97
N VAL A 147 -5.76 11.20 -1.26
CA VAL A 147 -6.28 12.39 -0.58
C VAL A 147 -5.77 12.39 0.86
N GLY A 148 -5.31 13.54 1.36
CA GLY A 148 -4.69 13.66 2.68
C GLY A 148 -3.20 13.33 2.68
N GLY A 149 -2.73 12.58 3.67
CA GLY A 149 -1.34 12.12 3.79
C GLY A 149 -0.35 13.27 4.01
N GLU A 150 -0.65 14.21 4.90
CA GLU A 150 0.23 15.38 5.13
C GLU A 150 1.62 14.95 5.60
N THR A 151 1.72 13.89 6.41
CA THR A 151 2.99 13.37 6.93
C THR A 151 3.83 12.66 5.87
N ILE A 152 3.27 12.36 4.69
CA ILE A 152 4.04 11.84 3.56
C ILE A 152 4.98 12.92 3.02
N LYS A 153 4.50 14.16 2.91
CA LYS A 153 5.25 15.27 2.29
C LYS A 153 6.66 15.49 2.86
N PRO A 154 6.87 15.62 4.20
CA PRO A 154 8.22 15.76 4.75
C PRO A 154 9.11 14.54 4.51
N THR A 155 8.53 13.33 4.45
CA THR A 155 9.32 12.09 4.24
C THR A 155 9.89 11.97 2.83
N LEU A 156 9.31 12.67 1.84
CA LEU A 156 9.77 12.64 0.44
C LEU A 156 11.22 13.10 0.28
N LYS A 157 11.73 13.93 1.20
CA LYS A 157 13.12 14.41 1.19
C LYS A 157 14.13 13.32 1.56
N SER A 158 13.68 12.28 2.25
CA SER A 158 14.49 11.14 2.69
C SER A 158 14.44 9.97 1.71
N LEU A 159 13.61 10.05 0.67
CA LEU A 159 13.47 9.00 -0.35
C LEU A 159 14.39 9.28 -1.56
N PRO A 160 14.83 8.23 -2.28
CA PRO A 160 15.40 8.38 -3.61
C PRO A 160 14.48 9.23 -4.51
N LYS A 161 15.06 10.04 -5.40
CA LYS A 161 14.30 10.97 -6.25
C LYS A 161 13.17 10.28 -7.02
N ALA A 162 13.44 9.11 -7.59
CA ALA A 162 12.45 8.36 -8.34
C ALA A 162 11.24 7.96 -7.47
N ASP A 163 11.49 7.47 -6.26
CA ASP A 163 10.44 7.07 -5.31
C ASP A 163 9.64 8.28 -4.82
N ALA A 164 10.33 9.39 -4.53
CA ALA A 164 9.70 10.64 -4.14
C ALA A 164 8.79 11.18 -5.26
N ASP A 165 9.25 11.17 -6.51
CA ASP A 165 8.49 11.64 -7.67
C ASP A 165 7.29 10.72 -7.95
N ALA A 166 7.47 9.41 -7.84
CA ALA A 166 6.38 8.43 -7.97
C ALA A 166 5.31 8.65 -6.89
N LEU A 167 5.72 8.90 -5.64
CA LEU A 167 4.77 9.14 -4.55
C LEU A 167 4.03 10.48 -4.74
N ARG A 168 4.73 11.56 -5.13
CA ARG A 168 4.10 12.84 -5.49
C ARG A 168 3.07 12.68 -6.60
N ALA A 169 3.38 11.89 -7.64
CA ALA A 169 2.45 11.63 -8.72
C ALA A 169 1.19 10.86 -8.29
N ARG A 170 1.24 10.16 -7.14
CA ARG A 170 0.07 9.48 -6.55
C ARG A 170 -0.75 10.38 -5.65
N MET A 171 -0.25 11.53 -5.19
CA MET A 171 -1.00 12.45 -4.32
C MET A 171 -2.00 13.29 -5.14
N GLU A 172 -3.18 13.55 -4.57
CA GLU A 172 -4.12 14.54 -5.09
C GLU A 172 -3.47 15.92 -4.94
N GLN A 173 -3.39 16.67 -6.04
CA GLN A 173 -2.89 18.04 -6.00
C GLN A 173 -3.99 18.94 -5.43
N PRO A 174 -3.64 19.98 -4.65
CA PRO A 174 -4.59 20.95 -4.14
C PRO A 174 -5.42 21.63 -5.24
#